data_AF-F6H7N7-F1
#
_entry.id   AF-F6H7N7-F1
#
_cell.length_a   1.000
_cell.length_b   1.000
_cell.length_c   1.000
_cell.angle_alpha   90.00
_cell.angle_beta   90.00
_cell.angle_gamma   90.00
#
_symmetry.space_group_name_H-M   'P 1'
#
loop_
_entity.id
_entity.type
_entity.pdbx_description
1 polymer ?
#
loop_
_entity_poly.entity_id
_entity_poly.type
_entity_poly.pdbx_seq_one_letter_code
_entity_poly.pdbx_strand_id
1 'polypeptide(L)'
;MPHYRRVEIFAYLGVKNPTARIEHEASTSKIGEDQLFYFQQRGIDYEKAMAAMISGFCKDVFNELPDEFGAEVNQLMSLKLEGSVG
;
A
#
# COMPACT_ATOMS: atom_id res chain seq x y z
N MET A 1 -8.84 -6.63 -23.73
CA MET A 1 -8.81 -5.15 -23.63
C MET A 1 -8.06 -4.81 -22.35
N PRO A 2 -7.08 -3.89 -22.35
CA PRO A 2 -6.28 -3.65 -21.14
C PRO A 2 -7.16 -3.01 -20.05
N HIS A 3 -7.21 -3.63 -18.88
CA HIS A 3 -7.90 -3.12 -17.70
C HIS A 3 -7.12 -1.93 -17.12
N TYR A 4 -7.49 -0.70 -17.47
CA TYR A 4 -6.91 0.50 -16.86
C TYR A 4 -7.42 0.64 -15.42
N ARG A 5 -6.53 0.52 -14.42
CA ARG A 5 -6.82 0.87 -13.03
C ARG A 5 -6.71 2.39 -12.85
N ARG A 6 -7.71 3.01 -12.22
CA ARG A 6 -7.78 4.47 -11.98
C ARG A 6 -7.82 4.73 -10.47
N VAL A 7 -7.16 5.81 -10.04
CA VAL A 7 -7.21 6.34 -8.67
C VAL A 7 -7.70 7.78 -8.74
N GLU A 8 -8.71 8.13 -7.95
CA GLU A 8 -9.24 9.49 -7.81
C GLU A 8 -9.16 9.88 -6.33
N ILE A 9 -8.66 11.08 -6.04
CA ILE A 9 -8.48 11.58 -4.66
C ILE A 9 -9.23 12.91 -4.53
N PHE A 10 -10.26 12.94 -3.70
CA PHE A 10 -11.06 14.13 -3.43
C PHE A 10 -10.85 14.56 -1.98
N ALA A 11 -10.30 15.76 -1.77
CA ALA A 11 -10.05 16.32 -0.44
C ALA A 11 -10.95 17.53 -0.19
N TYR A 12 -11.52 17.61 1.03
CA TYR A 12 -12.34 18.74 1.47
C TYR A 12 -11.77 19.31 2.77
N LEU A 13 -11.60 20.63 2.82
CA LEU A 13 -11.04 21.34 3.97
C LEU A 13 -12.00 22.45 4.40
N GLY A 14 -12.48 22.39 5.64
CA GLY A 14 -13.33 23.42 6.25
C GLY A 14 -12.67 23.96 7.51
N VAL A 15 -12.09 25.16 7.44
CA VAL A 15 -11.31 25.75 8.54
C VAL A 15 -12.00 27.01 9.05
N LYS A 16 -12.33 27.04 10.35
CA LYS A 16 -12.97 28.19 11.02
C LYS A 16 -12.06 28.90 12.04
N ASN A 17 -10.79 28.50 12.10
CA ASN A 17 -9.80 29.11 12.99
C ASN A 17 -8.75 29.87 12.16
N PRO A 18 -8.60 31.21 12.33
CA PRO A 18 -7.68 32.03 11.55
C PRO A 18 -6.20 31.79 11.83
N THR A 19 -5.87 31.05 12.91
CA THR A 19 -4.49 30.73 13.29
C THR A 19 -4.11 29.28 12.98
N ALA A 20 -5.02 28.49 12.40
CA ALA A 20 -4.77 27.09 12.09
C ALA A 20 -3.73 26.93 10.96
N ARG A 21 -2.87 25.92 11.11
CA ARG A 21 -2.02 25.40 10.03
C ARG A 21 -2.52 24.01 9.66
N ILE A 22 -2.76 23.79 8.37
CA ILE A 22 -3.22 22.50 7.86
C ILE A 22 -2.41 22.14 6.62
N GLU A 23 -1.96 20.90 6.58
CA GLU A 23 -1.26 20.30 5.46
C GLU A 23 -2.00 19.02 5.07
N HIS A 24 -2.13 18.76 3.77
CA HIS A 24 -2.74 17.55 3.24
C HIS A 24 -1.85 17.02 2.13
N GLU A 25 -1.39 15.79 2.28
CA GLU A 25 -0.58 15.09 1.30
C GLU A 25 -1.34 13.87 0.77
N ALA A 26 -1.21 13.63 -0.53
CA ALA A 26 -1.72 12.43 -1.15
C ALA A 26 -0.77 11.99 -2.27
N SER A 27 -0.44 10.71 -2.28
CA SER A 27 0.45 10.12 -3.28
C SER A 27 -0.19 8.90 -3.94
N THR A 28 0.14 8.66 -5.20
CA THR A 28 -0.17 7.40 -5.88
C THR A 28 1.12 6.71 -6.24
N SER A 29 1.13 5.38 -6.12
CA SER A 29 2.28 4.56 -6.45
C SER A 29 1.84 3.34 -7.25
N LYS A 30 2.76 2.83 -8.06
CA LYS A 30 2.64 1.56 -8.75
C LYS A 30 3.83 0.70 -8.37
N ILE A 31 3.62 -0.61 -8.33
CA ILE A 31 4.70 -1.56 -8.10
C ILE A 31 5.56 -1.59 -9.36
N GLY A 32 6.85 -1.31 -9.21
CA GLY A 32 7.79 -1.22 -10.32
C GLY A 32 8.23 -2.60 -10.80
N GLU A 33 8.15 -2.85 -12.11
CA GLU A 33 8.64 -4.09 -12.72
C GLU A 33 10.13 -4.31 -12.46
N ASP A 34 10.94 -3.24 -12.48
CA ASP A 34 12.37 -3.31 -12.16
C ASP A 34 12.63 -3.76 -10.72
N GLN A 35 11.77 -3.33 -9.78
CA GLN A 35 11.88 -3.76 -8.39
C GLN A 35 11.56 -5.24 -8.27
N LEU A 36 10.48 -5.70 -8.91
CA LEU A 36 10.09 -7.11 -8.91
C LEU A 36 11.18 -7.99 -9.54
N PHE A 37 11.73 -7.54 -10.66
CA PHE A 37 12.84 -8.21 -11.34
C PHE A 37 14.09 -8.30 -10.44
N TYR A 38 14.40 -7.23 -9.70
CA TYR A 38 15.52 -7.23 -8.76
C TYR A 38 15.36 -8.24 -7.60
N PHE A 39 14.14 -8.46 -7.12
CA PHE A 39 13.84 -9.52 -6.15
C PHE A 39 14.00 -10.91 -6.78
N GLN A 40 13.48 -11.11 -7.99
CA GLN A 40 13.59 -12.38 -8.70
C GLN A 40 15.04 -12.77 -9.00
N GLN A 41 15.90 -11.81 -9.35
CA GLN A 41 17.33 -12.03 -9.53
C GLN A 41 18.03 -12.56 -8.27
N ARG A 42 17.45 -12.33 -7.09
CA ARG A 42 17.93 -12.85 -5.80
C ARG A 42 17.28 -14.17 -5.39
N GLY A 43 16.54 -14.79 -6.30
CA GLY A 43 15.82 -16.04 -6.05
C GLY A 43 14.58 -15.87 -5.18
N ILE A 44 14.08 -14.64 -5.02
CA ILE A 44 12.83 -14.38 -4.28
C ILE A 44 11.68 -14.48 -5.28
N ASP A 45 10.71 -15.34 -4.99
CA ASP A 45 9.57 -15.56 -5.87
C ASP A 45 8.70 -14.30 -5.99
N TYR A 46 7.98 -14.21 -7.11
CA TYR A 46 7.16 -13.04 -7.46
C TYR A 46 6.15 -12.68 -6.37
N GLU A 47 5.44 -13.67 -5.84
CA GLU A 47 4.40 -13.46 -4.82
C GLU A 47 5.00 -12.97 -3.50
N LYS A 48 6.13 -13.54 -3.06
CA LYS A 48 6.85 -13.06 -1.88
C LYS A 48 7.43 -11.65 -2.09
N ALA A 49 7.93 -11.35 -3.28
CA ALA A 49 8.42 -10.01 -3.61
C ALA A 49 7.28 -8.97 -3.57
N MET A 50 6.14 -9.32 -4.17
CA MET A 50 4.92 -8.53 -4.17
C MET A 50 4.42 -8.28 -2.73
N ALA A 51 4.30 -9.34 -1.94
CA ALA A 51 3.91 -9.27 -0.54
C ALA A 51 4.85 -8.38 0.26
N ALA A 52 6.17 -8.53 0.09
CA ALA A 52 7.15 -7.70 0.79
C ALA A 52 7.02 -6.20 0.46
N MET A 53 6.81 -5.85 -0.82
CA MET A 53 6.61 -4.45 -1.23
C MET A 53 5.33 -3.85 -0.65
N ILE A 54 4.23 -4.61 -0.66
CA ILE A 54 2.93 -4.17 -0.14
C ILE A 54 2.98 -4.05 1.38
N SER A 55 3.57 -5.02 2.08
CA SER A 55 3.81 -4.95 3.52
C SER A 55 4.69 -3.74 3.88
N GLY A 56 5.71 -3.45 3.08
CA GLY A 56 6.55 -2.25 3.25
C GLY A 56 5.76 -0.95 3.10
N PHE A 57 4.88 -0.87 2.09
CA PHE A 57 3.99 0.27 1.87
C PHE A 57 3.01 0.51 3.02
N CYS A 58 2.48 -0.57 3.61
CA CYS A 58 1.52 -0.48 4.71
C CYS A 58 2.16 -0.44 6.11
N LYS A 59 3.49 -0.47 6.21
CA LYS A 59 4.22 -0.61 7.48
C LYS A 59 3.80 0.42 8.54
N ASP A 60 3.71 1.69 8.18
CA ASP A 60 3.39 2.76 9.14
C ASP A 60 1.94 2.66 9.63
N VAL A 61 1.02 2.25 8.74
CA VAL A 61 -0.37 1.97 9.12
C VAL A 61 -0.44 0.79 10.11
N PHE A 62 0.39 -0.23 9.90
CA PHE A 62 0.41 -1.41 10.77
C PHE A 62 1.03 -1.14 12.14
N ASN A 63 2.01 -0.25 12.22
CA ASN A 63 2.62 0.15 13.49
C ASN A 63 1.64 0.93 14.39
N GLU A 64 0.61 1.54 13.82
CA GLU A 64 -0.44 2.26 14.55
C GLU A 64 -1.61 1.35 14.95
N LEU A 65 -1.66 0.10 14.47
CA LEU A 65 -2.71 -0.83 14.87
C LEU A 65 -2.45 -1.36 16.28
N PRO A 66 -3.50 -1.55 17.10
CA PRO A 66 -3.36 -2.23 18.37
C PRO A 66 -2.72 -3.61 18.20
N ASP A 67 -1.80 -3.98 19.10
CA ASP A 67 -0.99 -5.21 19.00
C ASP A 67 -1.84 -6.48 18.84
N GLU A 68 -3.06 -6.48 19.40
CA GLU A 68 -4.05 -7.56 19.29
C GLU A 68 -4.45 -7.89 17.85
N PHE A 69 -4.31 -6.96 16.90
CA PHE A 69 -4.58 -7.16 15.48
C PHE A 69 -3.33 -7.44 14.63
N GLY A 70 -2.12 -7.20 15.17
CA GLY A 70 -0.87 -7.28 14.42
C GLY A 70 -0.60 -8.67 13.83
N ALA A 71 -1.01 -9.73 14.54
CA ALA A 71 -0.83 -11.12 14.07
C ALA A 71 -1.70 -11.46 12.85
N GLU A 72 -2.87 -10.85 12.72
CA GLU A 72 -3.88 -11.19 11.71
C GLU A 72 -3.75 -10.37 10.43
N VAL A 73 -3.18 -9.16 10.52
CA VAL A 73 -2.99 -8.22 9.41
C VAL A 73 -2.20 -8.83 8.25
N ASN A 74 -1.11 -9.55 8.55
CA ASN A 74 -0.28 -10.18 7.52
C ASN A 74 -1.04 -11.29 6.76
N GLN A 75 -1.88 -12.05 7.47
CA GLN A 75 -2.70 -13.09 6.86
C GLN A 75 -3.80 -12.48 5.98
N LEU A 76 -4.49 -11.43 6.47
CA LEU A 76 -5.55 -10.75 5.74
C LEU A 76 -5.05 -10.13 4.41
N MET A 77 -3.83 -9.58 4.43
CA MET A 77 -3.20 -9.03 3.23
C MET A 77 -2.81 -10.10 2.22
N SER A 78 -2.15 -11.18 2.65
CA SER A 78 -1.78 -12.29 1.77
C SER A 78 -3.00 -12.87 1.05
N LEU A 79 -4.13 -12.99 1.76
CA LEU A 79 -5.37 -13.57 1.24
C LEU A 79 -6.08 -12.69 0.19
N LYS A 80 -5.93 -11.36 0.25
CA LYS A 80 -6.47 -10.45 -0.78
C LYS A 80 -5.61 -10.38 -2.03
N LEU A 81 -4.33 -10.71 -1.91
CA LEU A 81 -3.37 -10.70 -3.00
C LEU A 81 -3.50 -11.95 -3.87
N GLU A 82 -3.78 -13.11 -3.25
CA GLU A 82 -4.24 -14.32 -3.94
C GLU A 82 -5.57 -14.05 -4.67
N GLY A 83 -5.50 -13.76 -5.97
CA GLY A 83 -6.67 -13.59 -6.85
C GLY A 83 -6.96 -12.16 -7.33
N SER A 84 -6.22 -11.14 -6.87
CA SER A 84 -6.33 -9.76 -7.38
C SER A 84 -5.28 -9.40 -8.44
N VAL A 85 -4.39 -10.34 -8.77
CA VAL A 85 -3.31 -10.21 -9.75
C VAL A 85 -3.63 -11.12 -10.94
N GLY A 86 -4.18 -10.51 -11.99
CA GLY A 86 -4.64 -11.12 -13.23
C GLY A 86 -5.29 -10.08 -14.13
#